data_AF-A0A819HIK2-F1
#
_entry.id   AF-A0A819HIK2-F1
#
_cell.length_a   1.000
_cell.length_b   1.000
_cell.length_c   1.000
_cell.angle_alpha   90.00
_cell.angle_beta   90.00
_cell.angle_gamma   90.00
#
_symmetry.space_group_name_H-M   'P 1'
#
loop_
_entity.id
_entity.type
_entity.pdbx_description
1 polymer ?
#
loop_
_entity_poly.entity_id
_entity_poly.type
_entity_poly.pdbx_seq_one_letter_code
_entity_poly.pdbx_strand_id
1 'polypeptide(L)'
;MIQQTISTVYQQKNEVDDDIFNNDIIDEENHDEEQFRIQSSENDKKLMLVHTRIDYQYRSDILINICLYEFVSTLYKKKMNASDMKYLSKPIALEEEEANRKGRPPNERYPFQKQHSQVATDLMMRYSEPHVPVLYGPQIPRRDRDDTRERYCRAFLTLFVPLRTVSAICDVNQTWKGAFKSRQHRISTYLWKIIENIQLLHECKKDRNEHLLQIIPEAQTENDTIDPVLLLANQDVNDEFDD
;
A
#
# COMPACT_ATOMS: atom_id res chain seq x y z
N MET A 1 3.15 -13.32 -13.43
CA MET A 1 2.31 -12.11 -13.58
C MET A 1 2.36 -11.39 -12.24
N ILE A 2 3.28 -10.44 -12.03
CA ILE A 2 3.63 -9.98 -10.67
C ILE A 2 2.47 -9.17 -10.05
N GLN A 3 1.87 -9.71 -8.99
CA GLN A 3 0.75 -9.13 -8.25
C GLN A 3 1.26 -8.13 -7.20
N GLN A 4 0.71 -6.92 -7.19
CA GLN A 4 0.83 -5.99 -6.06
C GLN A 4 -0.41 -6.17 -5.19
N THR A 5 -0.23 -6.72 -3.99
CA THR A 5 -1.33 -6.97 -3.05
C THR A 5 -1.40 -5.82 -2.06
N ILE A 6 -2.46 -5.01 -2.13
CA ILE A 6 -2.75 -3.99 -1.12
C ILE A 6 -3.65 -4.62 -0.06
N SER A 7 -3.13 -4.74 1.16
CA SER A 7 -3.87 -5.24 2.33
C SER A 7 -4.28 -4.07 3.23
N THR A 8 -5.54 -4.06 3.67
CA THR A 8 -6.03 -3.15 4.71
C THR A 8 -5.98 -3.89 6.05
N VAL A 9 -5.03 -3.53 6.92
CA VAL A 9 -4.88 -4.10 8.27
C VAL A 9 -5.51 -3.17 9.31
N TYR A 10 -6.30 -3.74 10.22
CA TYR A 10 -6.70 -3.10 11.47
C TYR A 10 -5.59 -3.32 12.50
N GLN A 11 -4.95 -2.26 12.99
CA GLN A 11 -3.93 -2.38 14.04
C GLN A 11 -4.59 -2.39 15.43
N GLN A 12 -4.44 -3.51 16.14
CA GLN A 12 -4.30 -3.50 17.59
C GLN A 12 -2.82 -3.29 17.92
N LYS A 13 -2.57 -2.32 18.78
CA LYS A 13 -1.27 -1.82 19.20
C LYS A 13 -0.54 -2.90 20.01
N ASN A 14 0.68 -3.25 19.62
CA ASN A 14 1.71 -3.83 20.50
C ASN A 14 3.09 -3.45 19.94
N GLU A 15 3.91 -2.86 20.81
CA GLU A 15 5.29 -2.44 20.57
C GLU A 15 6.22 -3.65 20.53
N VAL A 16 7.08 -3.73 19.51
CA VAL A 16 8.41 -4.37 19.56
C VAL A 16 9.30 -3.63 18.57
N ASP A 17 10.38 -3.03 19.08
CA ASP A 17 11.56 -2.57 18.34
C ASP A 17 12.26 -3.78 17.73
N ASP A 18 12.67 -3.71 16.46
CA ASP A 18 13.79 -4.50 15.93
C ASP A 18 14.25 -3.90 14.58
N ASP A 19 15.23 -3.00 14.68
CA ASP A 19 16.15 -2.69 13.59
C ASP A 19 17.03 -3.92 13.32
N ILE A 20 16.97 -4.48 12.10
CA ILE A 20 18.04 -5.12 11.32
C ILE A 20 17.36 -5.82 10.13
N PHE A 21 17.63 -5.36 8.90
CA PHE A 21 17.44 -6.21 7.72
C PHE A 21 18.67 -6.11 6.82
N ASN A 22 19.40 -7.23 6.81
CA ASN A 22 20.53 -7.54 5.96
C ASN A 22 20.18 -7.44 4.47
N ASN A 23 21.13 -6.88 3.72
CA ASN A 23 21.20 -6.94 2.26
C ASN A 23 21.82 -8.27 1.81
N ASP A 24 21.09 -9.37 1.92
CA ASP A 24 21.52 -10.64 1.33
C ASP A 24 20.63 -11.00 0.13
N ILE A 25 21.25 -10.93 -1.04
CA ILE A 25 21.10 -11.76 -2.24
C ILE A 25 19.68 -12.33 -2.45
N ILE A 26 18.95 -11.68 -3.36
CA ILE A 26 17.67 -12.19 -3.87
C ILE A 26 17.99 -13.40 -4.77
N ASP A 27 17.91 -14.60 -4.20
CA ASP A 27 17.77 -15.81 -4.99
C ASP A 27 16.45 -15.77 -5.76
N GLU A 28 16.54 -15.98 -7.07
CA GLU A 28 15.43 -16.07 -8.02
C GLU A 28 14.65 -17.39 -7.86
N GLU A 29 14.04 -17.63 -6.70
CA GLU A 29 13.02 -18.66 -6.56
C GLU A 29 11.62 -18.03 -6.57
N ASN A 30 10.99 -18.10 -7.75
CA ASN A 30 9.56 -17.89 -7.96
C ASN A 30 8.75 -18.81 -7.04
N HIS A 31 8.32 -18.31 -5.89
CA HIS A 31 7.12 -18.78 -5.22
C HIS A 31 5.99 -17.77 -5.44
N ASP A 32 5.28 -17.97 -6.55
CA ASP A 32 3.97 -17.36 -6.88
C ASP A 32 2.87 -17.88 -5.93
N GLU A 33 3.05 -17.75 -4.61
CA GLU A 33 2.00 -18.10 -3.66
C GLU A 33 1.04 -16.91 -3.50
N GLU A 34 -0.01 -16.90 -4.32
CA GLU A 34 -1.14 -15.98 -4.17
C GLU A 34 -1.79 -16.20 -2.79
N GLN A 35 -1.54 -15.31 -1.83
CA GLN A 35 -2.11 -15.42 -0.50
C GLN A 35 -3.57 -14.96 -0.50
N PHE A 36 -4.48 -15.93 -0.58
CA PHE A 36 -5.92 -15.67 -0.56
C PHE A 36 -6.44 -15.52 0.86
N ARG A 37 -7.13 -14.42 1.14
CA ARG A 37 -7.93 -14.30 2.37
C ARG A 37 -9.28 -15.00 2.15
N ILE A 38 -9.40 -16.20 2.69
CA ILE A 38 -10.65 -16.95 2.70
C ILE A 38 -11.45 -16.53 3.94
N GLN A 39 -12.68 -16.05 3.75
CA GLN A 39 -13.62 -15.83 4.85
C GLN A 39 -14.70 -16.92 4.85
N SER A 40 -14.98 -17.46 6.04
CA SER A 40 -16.18 -18.26 6.29
C SER A 40 -17.37 -17.32 6.42
N SER A 41 -18.45 -17.57 5.68
CA SER A 41 -19.75 -16.99 6.02
C SER A 41 -20.25 -17.66 7.31
N GLU A 42 -20.79 -16.90 8.27
CA GLU A 42 -21.27 -17.43 9.56
C GLU A 42 -22.47 -18.37 9.39
N ASN A 43 -23.20 -18.27 8.28
CA ASN A 43 -24.46 -19.01 8.06
C ASN A 43 -24.39 -20.07 6.97
N ASP A 44 -23.36 -20.07 6.13
CA ASP A 44 -23.20 -21.05 5.04
C ASP A 44 -21.75 -21.52 5.04
N LYS A 45 -21.52 -22.83 4.91
CA LYS A 45 -20.20 -23.45 4.70
C LYS A 45 -19.59 -23.08 3.33
N LYS A 46 -19.73 -21.82 2.92
CA LYS A 46 -19.26 -21.26 1.67
C LYS A 46 -18.03 -20.42 1.96
N LEU A 47 -16.89 -20.91 1.49
CA LEU A 47 -15.64 -20.17 1.48
C LEU A 47 -15.77 -19.05 0.45
N MET A 48 -15.61 -17.80 0.89
CA MET A 48 -15.65 -16.62 0.03
C MET A 48 -14.25 -16.07 -0.14
N LEU A 49 -13.83 -15.93 -1.40
CA LEU A 49 -12.57 -15.29 -1.75
C LEU A 49 -12.71 -13.77 -1.53
N VAL A 50 -11.95 -13.23 -0.57
CA VAL A 50 -11.89 -11.79 -0.34
C VAL A 50 -10.65 -11.24 -1.05
N HIS A 51 -10.88 -10.53 -2.16
CA HIS A 51 -9.78 -9.98 -2.95
C HIS A 51 -10.06 -8.54 -3.37
N THR A 52 -9.27 -7.59 -2.87
CA THR A 52 -9.37 -6.14 -3.15
C THR A 52 -9.41 -5.84 -4.64
N ARG A 53 -8.70 -6.62 -5.45
CA ARG A 53 -8.75 -6.51 -6.92
C ARG A 53 -10.15 -6.75 -7.48
N ILE A 54 -10.89 -7.73 -6.96
CA ILE A 54 -12.25 -8.06 -7.42
C ILE A 54 -13.22 -6.96 -6.99
N ASP A 55 -13.10 -6.48 -5.74
CA ASP A 55 -13.88 -5.34 -5.23
C ASP A 55 -13.64 -4.08 -6.10
N TYR A 56 -12.38 -3.80 -6.45
CA TYR A 56 -12.02 -2.68 -7.32
C TYR A 56 -12.52 -2.87 -8.76
N GLN A 57 -12.35 -4.05 -9.35
CA GLN A 57 -12.76 -4.35 -10.73
C GLN A 57 -14.28 -4.15 -10.94
N TYR A 58 -15.08 -4.62 -9.99
CA TYR A 58 -16.55 -4.56 -10.05
C TYR A 58 -17.15 -3.46 -9.17
N ARG A 59 -16.38 -2.41 -8.87
CA ARG A 59 -16.88 -1.20 -8.19
C ARG A 59 -18.01 -0.53 -8.99
N SER A 60 -18.86 0.24 -8.29
CA SER A 60 -19.93 1.06 -8.89
C SER A 60 -19.43 1.92 -10.06
N ASP A 61 -20.30 2.17 -11.04
CA ASP A 61 -19.97 3.00 -12.20
C ASP A 61 -19.70 4.47 -11.84
N ILE A 62 -20.27 4.93 -10.71
CA ILE A 62 -19.97 6.26 -10.15
C ILE A 62 -18.48 6.38 -9.78
N LEU A 63 -17.85 5.25 -9.43
CA LEU A 63 -16.45 5.17 -9.03
C LEU A 63 -15.51 4.83 -10.21
N ILE A 64 -15.95 4.94 -11.46
CA ILE A 64 -15.13 4.50 -12.60
C ILE A 64 -13.80 5.27 -12.72
N ASN A 65 -13.80 6.55 -12.32
CA ASN A 65 -12.67 7.46 -12.44
C ASN A 65 -11.67 7.40 -11.28
N ILE A 66 -11.89 6.55 -10.27
CA ILE A 66 -10.97 6.39 -9.15
C ILE A 66 -9.85 5.38 -9.49
N CYS A 67 -8.61 5.69 -9.16
CA CYS A 67 -7.50 4.74 -9.29
C CYS A 67 -7.48 3.74 -8.12
N LEU A 68 -6.65 2.70 -8.21
CA LEU A 68 -6.58 1.69 -7.16
C LEU A 68 -6.12 2.29 -5.83
N TYR A 69 -5.09 3.15 -5.85
CA TYR A 69 -4.58 3.81 -4.64
C TYR A 69 -5.66 4.64 -3.95
N GLU A 70 -6.42 5.42 -4.72
CA GLU A 70 -7.49 6.26 -4.17
C GLU A 70 -8.70 5.43 -3.71
N PHE A 71 -8.99 4.31 -4.38
CA PHE A 71 -10.02 3.38 -3.95
C PHE A 71 -9.75 2.83 -2.56
N VAL A 72 -8.54 2.34 -2.31
CA VAL A 72 -8.18 1.76 -1.00
C VAL A 72 -7.96 2.82 0.08
N SER A 73 -7.63 4.06 -0.28
CA SER A 73 -7.46 5.16 0.68
C SER A 73 -8.78 5.76 1.13
N THR A 74 -9.79 5.77 0.27
CA THR A 74 -11.05 6.49 0.53
C THR A 74 -12.23 5.56 0.79
N LEU A 75 -12.18 4.29 0.39
CA LEU A 75 -13.31 3.39 0.47
C LEU A 75 -12.98 2.13 1.27
N TYR A 76 -14.00 1.62 1.97
CA TYR A 76 -13.95 0.33 2.63
C TYR A 76 -15.19 -0.49 2.34
N LYS A 77 -15.03 -1.82 2.41
CA LYS A 77 -16.13 -2.76 2.25
C LYS A 77 -16.89 -2.92 3.57
N LYS A 78 -18.22 -2.90 3.48
CA LYS A 78 -19.12 -3.09 4.62
C LYS A 78 -20.21 -4.10 4.25
N LYS A 79 -20.48 -5.05 5.13
CA LYS A 79 -21.67 -5.91 5.04
C LYS A 79 -22.94 -5.08 5.14
N MET A 80 -23.88 -5.32 4.24
CA MET A 80 -25.16 -4.62 4.19
C MET A 80 -26.00 -4.95 5.41
N ASN A 81 -26.66 -3.95 5.98
CA ASN A 81 -27.71 -4.13 6.99
C ASN A 81 -29.09 -3.74 6.41
N ALA A 82 -30.16 -3.95 7.18
CA ALA A 82 -31.53 -3.63 6.75
C ALA A 82 -31.69 -2.14 6.35
N SER A 83 -30.96 -1.23 6.98
CA SER A 83 -30.99 0.20 6.63
C SER A 83 -30.32 0.50 5.30
N ASP A 84 -29.24 -0.21 4.97
CA ASP A 84 -28.51 -0.07 3.71
C ASP A 84 -29.37 -0.60 2.55
N MET A 85 -30.06 -1.73 2.75
CA MET A 85 -31.00 -2.27 1.76
C MET A 85 -32.14 -1.29 1.46
N LYS A 86 -32.70 -0.67 2.52
CA LYS A 86 -33.73 0.36 2.36
C LYS A 86 -33.19 1.58 1.61
N TYR A 87 -31.95 2.01 1.90
CA TYR A 87 -31.31 3.13 1.21
C TYR A 87 -31.14 2.86 -0.29
N LEU A 88 -30.61 1.69 -0.65
CA LEU A 88 -30.37 1.32 -2.05
C LEU A 88 -31.65 1.07 -2.86
N SER A 89 -32.76 0.74 -2.18
CA SER A 89 -34.08 0.58 -2.83
C SER A 89 -34.79 1.90 -3.14
N LYS A 90 -34.28 3.04 -2.65
CA LYS A 90 -34.91 4.33 -2.91
C LYS A 90 -34.73 4.73 -4.38
N PRO A 91 -35.80 5.11 -5.09
CA PRO A 91 -35.66 5.69 -6.42
C PRO A 91 -34.93 7.04 -6.35
N ILE A 92 -34.05 7.29 -7.33
CA ILE A 92 -33.20 8.49 -7.46
C ILE A 92 -34.01 9.79 -7.30
N ALA A 93 -35.25 9.82 -7.75
CA ALA A 93 -36.16 10.96 -7.64
C ALA A 93 -36.47 11.42 -6.19
N LEU A 94 -36.25 10.57 -5.18
CA LEU A 94 -36.46 10.92 -3.77
C LEU A 94 -35.20 11.45 -3.06
N GLU A 95 -34.02 11.40 -3.70
CA GLU A 95 -32.77 11.91 -3.10
C GLU A 95 -32.73 13.45 -3.11
N GLU A 96 -33.33 14.10 -4.12
CA GLU A 96 -33.39 15.56 -4.23
C GLU A 96 -34.21 16.21 -3.10
N GLU A 97 -35.22 15.50 -2.58
CA GLU A 97 -36.03 15.99 -1.44
C GLU A 97 -35.28 15.88 -0.09
N GLU A 98 -34.26 15.01 0.03
CA GLU A 98 -33.50 14.82 1.28
C GLU A 98 -32.43 15.89 1.53
N ALA A 99 -32.07 16.70 0.51
CA ALA A 99 -31.14 17.81 0.66
C ALA A 99 -31.62 18.90 1.66
N ASN A 100 -32.91 18.92 1.97
CA ASN A 100 -33.52 19.87 2.92
C ASN A 100 -33.63 19.34 4.36
N ARG A 101 -33.11 18.14 4.67
CA ARG A 101 -33.17 17.59 6.04
C ARG A 101 -32.08 18.19 6.93
N LYS A 102 -32.48 18.67 8.12
CA LYS A 102 -31.55 19.08 9.18
C LYS A 102 -30.84 17.84 9.75
N GLY A 103 -29.51 17.80 9.69
CA GLY A 103 -28.69 16.75 10.31
C GLY A 103 -27.35 16.52 9.59
N ARG A 104 -26.53 15.61 10.14
CA ARG A 104 -25.31 15.14 9.46
C ARG A 104 -25.73 14.37 8.20
N PRO A 105 -25.20 14.69 7.01
CA PRO A 105 -25.55 13.96 5.79
C PRO A 105 -25.15 12.49 5.93
N PRO A 106 -25.96 11.56 5.39
CA PRO A 106 -25.61 10.15 5.39
C PRO A 106 -24.33 9.92 4.58
N ASN A 107 -23.50 8.98 5.03
CA ASN A 107 -22.33 8.57 4.27
C ASN A 107 -22.74 7.98 2.92
N GLU A 108 -21.95 8.29 1.89
CA GLU A 108 -22.13 7.77 0.54
C GLU A 108 -21.95 6.24 0.51
N ARG A 109 -22.89 5.56 -0.15
CA ARG A 109 -22.93 4.10 -0.29
C ARG A 109 -22.89 3.73 -1.75
N TYR A 110 -22.03 2.78 -2.10
CA TYR A 110 -21.79 2.38 -3.47
C TYR A 110 -21.98 0.87 -3.62
N PRO A 111 -23.05 0.39 -4.28
CA PRO A 111 -23.24 -1.03 -4.53
C PRO A 111 -22.21 -1.54 -5.56
N PHE A 112 -21.89 -2.83 -5.49
CA PHE A 112 -21.08 -3.48 -6.53
C PHE A 112 -21.88 -3.70 -7.82
N GLN A 113 -21.17 -3.94 -8.91
CA GLN A 113 -21.78 -4.42 -10.16
C GLN A 113 -22.32 -5.84 -9.99
N LYS A 114 -23.30 -6.21 -10.83
CA LYS A 114 -24.01 -7.51 -10.77
C LYS A 114 -23.09 -8.73 -10.89
N GLN A 115 -21.92 -8.56 -11.49
CA GLN A 115 -20.91 -9.60 -11.69
C GLN A 115 -20.08 -9.87 -10.42
N HIS A 116 -20.18 -9.03 -9.39
CA HIS A 116 -19.45 -9.21 -8.14
C HIS A 116 -20.08 -10.34 -7.30
N SER A 117 -19.25 -11.24 -6.76
CA SER A 117 -19.71 -12.38 -5.97
C SER A 117 -20.44 -11.99 -4.69
N GLN A 118 -20.17 -10.80 -4.17
CA GLN A 118 -20.74 -10.26 -2.92
C GLN A 118 -21.75 -9.13 -3.16
N VAL A 119 -22.28 -8.98 -4.38
CA VAL A 119 -23.20 -7.87 -4.73
C VAL A 119 -24.44 -7.80 -3.83
N ALA A 120 -24.92 -8.95 -3.35
CA ALA A 120 -26.11 -9.02 -2.50
C ALA A 120 -25.82 -8.83 -1.00
N THR A 121 -24.55 -8.93 -0.58
CA THR A 121 -24.17 -8.98 0.84
C THR A 121 -23.33 -7.79 1.29
N ASP A 122 -22.57 -7.18 0.38
CA ASP A 122 -21.57 -6.19 0.71
C ASP A 122 -21.67 -4.96 -0.21
N LEU A 123 -21.30 -3.80 0.31
CA LEU A 123 -21.19 -2.56 -0.44
C LEU A 123 -19.91 -1.80 -0.08
N MET A 124 -19.57 -0.79 -0.88
CA MET A 124 -18.48 0.13 -0.59
C MET A 124 -19.00 1.39 0.08
N MET A 125 -18.31 1.83 1.12
CA MET A 125 -18.58 3.05 1.87
C MET A 125 -17.36 3.96 1.82
N ARG A 126 -17.57 5.27 1.79
CA ARG A 126 -16.48 6.24 1.96
C ARG A 126 -16.09 6.38 3.43
N TYR A 127 -14.79 6.42 3.71
CA TYR A 127 -14.27 6.80 5.02
C TYR A 127 -14.64 8.27 5.33
N SER A 128 -14.74 8.62 6.61
CA SER A 128 -14.89 10.02 7.01
C SER A 128 -13.62 10.84 6.74
N GLU A 129 -12.46 10.19 6.82
CA GLU A 129 -11.15 10.78 6.59
C GLU A 129 -10.33 9.85 5.68
N PRO A 130 -9.55 10.35 4.71
CA PRO A 130 -8.72 9.51 3.86
C PRO A 130 -7.61 8.82 4.64
N HIS A 131 -7.36 7.55 4.34
CA HIS A 131 -6.27 6.77 4.94
C HIS A 131 -5.08 6.66 3.97
N VAL A 132 -3.86 6.56 4.50
CA VAL A 132 -2.68 6.30 3.68
C VAL A 132 -2.55 4.79 3.48
N PRO A 133 -2.65 4.27 2.23
CA PRO A 133 -2.51 2.85 1.96
C PRO A 133 -1.08 2.39 2.22
N VAL A 134 -0.93 1.29 2.95
CA VAL A 134 0.35 0.59 3.07
C VAL A 134 0.49 -0.36 1.90
N LEU A 135 1.56 -0.17 1.11
CA LEU A 135 1.84 -0.99 -0.05
C LEU A 135 2.71 -2.17 0.38
N TYR A 136 2.16 -3.38 0.29
CA TYR A 136 2.89 -4.62 0.56
C TYR A 136 3.40 -5.23 -0.75
N GLY A 137 4.62 -5.76 -0.69
CA GLY A 137 5.27 -6.42 -1.82
C GLY A 137 6.59 -5.74 -2.22
N PRO A 138 7.10 -6.04 -3.43
CA PRO A 138 8.36 -5.48 -3.91
C PRO A 138 8.36 -3.95 -3.87
N GLN A 139 9.49 -3.37 -3.47
CA GLN A 139 9.63 -1.92 -3.38
C GLN A 139 9.29 -1.28 -4.73
N ILE A 140 8.54 -0.17 -4.70
CA ILE A 140 8.28 0.62 -5.91
C ILE A 140 9.63 1.03 -6.51
N PRO A 141 9.89 0.77 -7.81
CA PRO A 141 11.16 1.14 -8.41
C PRO A 141 11.32 2.66 -8.50
N ARG A 142 12.56 3.14 -8.57
CA ARG A 142 12.84 4.56 -8.81
C ARG A 142 12.57 4.95 -10.25
N ARG A 143 12.27 6.23 -10.48
CA ARG A 143 12.08 6.78 -11.83
C ARG A 143 13.40 6.97 -12.58
N ASP A 144 14.46 7.38 -11.90
CA ASP A 144 15.74 7.81 -12.49
C ASP A 144 16.59 6.67 -13.08
N ARG A 145 16.29 5.43 -12.72
CA ARG A 145 16.96 4.23 -13.21
C ARG A 145 16.32 3.70 -14.50
N ASP A 146 17.12 3.56 -15.56
CA ASP A 146 16.62 3.05 -16.83
C ASP A 146 16.38 1.53 -16.80
N ASP A 147 17.19 0.77 -16.06
CA ASP A 147 17.05 -0.69 -15.89
C ASP A 147 15.76 -1.10 -15.16
N THR A 148 15.17 -0.18 -14.39
CA THR A 148 13.91 -0.40 -13.68
C THR A 148 12.73 0.38 -14.28
N ARG A 149 12.93 1.13 -15.37
CA ARG A 149 11.92 2.05 -15.93
C ARG A 149 10.61 1.36 -16.31
N GLU A 150 10.67 0.20 -16.95
CA GLU A 150 9.46 -0.55 -17.33
C GLU A 150 8.69 -1.03 -16.09
N ARG A 151 9.40 -1.47 -15.04
CA ARG A 151 8.80 -1.86 -13.76
C ARG A 151 8.17 -0.67 -13.04
N TYR A 152 8.85 0.49 -13.05
CA TYR A 152 8.29 1.76 -12.58
C TYR A 152 6.97 2.08 -13.29
N CYS A 153 6.98 2.16 -14.63
CA CYS A 153 5.79 2.50 -15.40
C CYS A 153 4.63 1.54 -15.14
N ARG A 154 4.90 0.23 -15.04
CA ARG A 154 3.88 -0.77 -14.71
C ARG A 154 3.26 -0.57 -13.33
N ALA A 155 4.09 -0.31 -12.31
CA ALA A 155 3.60 -0.08 -10.94
C ALA A 155 2.71 1.17 -10.88
N PHE A 156 3.15 2.29 -11.45
CA PHE A 156 2.41 3.54 -11.39
C PHE A 156 1.13 3.51 -12.24
N LEU A 157 1.13 2.85 -13.40
CA LEU A 157 -0.09 2.58 -14.16
C LEU A 157 -1.11 1.79 -13.33
N THR A 158 -0.66 0.77 -12.60
CA THR A 158 -1.53 -0.10 -11.81
C THR A 158 -2.14 0.64 -10.61
N LEU A 159 -1.33 1.45 -9.93
CA LEU A 159 -1.75 2.12 -8.69
C LEU A 159 -2.53 3.41 -8.95
N PHE A 160 -2.09 4.23 -9.90
CA PHE A 160 -2.52 5.63 -10.01
C PHE A 160 -3.37 5.94 -11.24
N VAL A 161 -3.51 5.01 -12.19
CA VAL A 161 -4.40 5.19 -13.34
C VAL A 161 -5.73 4.45 -13.11
N PRO A 162 -6.89 5.09 -13.33
CA PRO A 162 -8.17 4.41 -13.21
C PRO A 162 -8.33 3.30 -14.26
N LEU A 163 -8.55 2.08 -13.79
CA LEU A 163 -8.67 0.88 -14.62
C LEU A 163 -9.77 -0.05 -14.08
N ARG A 164 -10.41 -0.80 -14.97
CA ARG A 164 -11.33 -1.90 -14.61
C ARG A 164 -10.75 -3.25 -14.98
N THR A 165 -10.12 -3.35 -16.14
CA THR A 165 -9.51 -4.59 -16.64
C THR A 165 -8.01 -4.43 -16.79
N VAL A 166 -7.28 -5.55 -16.65
CA VAL A 166 -5.83 -5.59 -16.85
C VAL A 166 -5.45 -5.27 -18.29
N SER A 167 -6.31 -5.63 -19.25
CA SER A 167 -6.15 -5.29 -20.67
C SER A 167 -6.16 -3.78 -20.95
N ALA A 168 -6.79 -2.98 -20.09
CA ALA A 168 -6.83 -1.52 -20.27
C ALA A 168 -5.51 -0.82 -19.90
N ILE A 169 -4.60 -1.53 -19.22
CA ILE A 169 -3.38 -0.95 -18.65
C ILE A 169 -2.29 -0.79 -19.71
N CYS A 170 -2.06 -1.82 -20.52
CA CYS A 170 -1.06 -1.83 -21.57
C CYS A 170 -1.51 -2.75 -22.71
N ASP A 171 -1.48 -2.24 -23.94
CA ASP A 171 -1.79 -3.03 -25.12
C ASP A 171 -0.64 -4.01 -25.42
N VAL A 172 -0.94 -5.14 -26.08
CA VAL A 172 0.03 -6.22 -26.35
C VAL A 172 1.26 -5.73 -27.12
N ASN A 173 1.09 -4.74 -27.98
CA ASN A 173 2.15 -4.18 -28.82
C ASN A 173 2.76 -2.89 -28.24
N GLN A 174 2.43 -2.52 -27.01
CA GLN A 174 2.87 -1.29 -26.36
C GLN A 174 3.86 -1.60 -25.22
N THR A 175 4.88 -0.76 -25.04
CA THR A 175 5.75 -0.82 -23.85
C THR A 175 5.07 -0.15 -22.66
N TRP A 176 5.42 -0.53 -21.43
CA TRP A 176 4.84 0.09 -20.24
C TRP A 176 5.18 1.58 -20.17
N LYS A 177 6.39 1.97 -20.62
CA LYS A 177 6.77 3.38 -20.77
C LYS A 177 5.86 4.14 -21.73
N GLY A 178 5.56 3.56 -22.90
CA GLY A 178 4.64 4.15 -23.87
C GLY A 178 3.22 4.28 -23.31
N ALA A 179 2.73 3.22 -22.66
CA ALA A 179 1.42 3.18 -22.03
C ALA A 179 1.29 4.25 -20.94
N PHE A 180 2.29 4.38 -20.06
CA PHE A 180 2.33 5.38 -19.01
C PHE A 180 2.31 6.80 -19.58
N LYS A 181 3.16 7.09 -20.57
CA LYS A 181 3.19 8.41 -21.21
C LYS A 181 1.84 8.81 -21.82
N SER A 182 1.12 7.86 -22.41
CA SER A 182 -0.20 8.12 -22.99
C SER A 182 -1.30 8.36 -21.94
N ARG A 183 -1.19 7.74 -20.76
CA ARG A 183 -2.26 7.72 -19.74
C ARG A 183 -1.99 8.63 -18.53
N GLN A 184 -0.80 9.23 -18.43
CA GLN A 184 -0.39 10.09 -17.32
C GLN A 184 -1.34 11.27 -17.05
N HIS A 185 -2.01 11.78 -18.08
CA HIS A 185 -2.98 12.87 -17.97
C HIS A 185 -4.24 12.49 -17.15
N ARG A 186 -4.46 11.19 -16.91
CA ARG A 186 -5.56 10.68 -16.10
C ARG A 186 -5.23 10.67 -14.59
N ILE A 187 -3.98 10.93 -14.24
CA ILE A 187 -3.52 11.00 -12.84
C ILE A 187 -3.80 12.42 -12.34
N SER A 188 -4.53 12.53 -11.24
CA SER A 188 -4.85 13.83 -10.64
C SER A 188 -3.61 14.51 -10.05
N THR A 189 -3.65 15.84 -9.94
CA THR A 189 -2.55 16.62 -9.35
C THR A 189 -2.21 16.20 -7.92
N TYR A 190 -3.22 15.78 -7.13
CA TYR A 190 -3.00 15.27 -5.78
C TYR A 190 -2.19 13.97 -5.80
N LEU A 191 -2.54 13.03 -6.68
CA LEU A 191 -1.82 11.77 -6.82
C LEU A 191 -0.39 12.00 -7.32
N TRP A 192 -0.16 12.97 -8.20
CA TRP A 192 1.19 13.36 -8.62
C TRP A 192 2.08 13.77 -7.44
N LYS A 193 1.56 14.48 -6.45
CA LYS A 193 2.32 14.80 -5.23
C LYS A 193 2.74 13.54 -4.46
N ILE A 194 1.86 12.53 -4.39
CA ILE A 194 2.21 11.25 -3.78
C ILE A 194 3.31 10.55 -4.58
N ILE A 195 3.21 10.56 -5.91
CA ILE A 195 4.22 10.00 -6.81
C ILE A 195 5.59 10.67 -6.60
N GLU A 196 5.61 12.00 -6.49
CA GLU A 196 6.81 12.79 -6.21
C GLU A 196 7.38 12.48 -4.83
N ASN A 197 6.53 12.37 -3.80
CA ASN A 197 6.97 11.99 -2.45
C ASN A 197 7.60 10.60 -2.42
N ILE A 198 7.07 9.63 -3.17
CA ILE A 198 7.69 8.29 -3.28
C ILE A 198 9.10 8.41 -3.87
N GLN A 199 9.27 9.23 -4.92
CA GLN A 199 10.58 9.47 -5.52
C GLN A 199 11.54 10.17 -4.54
N LEU A 200 11.08 11.19 -3.81
CA LEU A 200 11.85 11.89 -2.79
C LEU A 200 12.33 10.95 -1.68
N LEU A 201 11.48 10.03 -1.22
CA LEU A 201 11.87 9.02 -0.22
C LEU A 201 13.05 8.16 -0.70
N HIS A 202 13.13 7.84 -1.99
CA HIS A 202 14.27 7.13 -2.56
C HIS A 202 15.54 7.99 -2.60
N GLU A 203 15.42 9.28 -2.85
CA GLU A 203 16.53 10.23 -2.86
C GLU A 203 17.09 10.39 -1.44
N CYS A 204 16.24 10.67 -0.45
CA CYS A 204 16.66 10.75 0.95
C CYS A 204 17.30 9.44 1.45
N LYS A 205 16.75 8.27 1.07
CA LYS A 205 17.34 6.97 1.43
C LYS A 205 18.74 6.81 0.81
N LYS A 206 18.93 7.26 -0.43
CA LYS A 206 20.24 7.20 -1.11
C LYS A 206 21.24 8.11 -0.40
N ASP A 207 20.89 9.36 -0.16
CA ASP A 207 21.78 10.35 0.46
C ASP A 207 22.19 9.91 1.87
N ARG A 208 21.23 9.41 2.66
CA ARG A 208 21.51 8.82 3.97
C ARG A 208 22.48 7.64 3.87
N ASN A 209 22.25 6.73 2.93
CA ASN A 209 23.12 5.56 2.79
C ASN A 209 24.53 5.94 2.33
N GLU A 210 24.67 6.92 1.43
CA GLU A 210 25.96 7.46 0.99
C GLU A 210 26.71 8.14 2.14
N HIS A 211 26.00 8.92 2.96
CA HIS A 211 26.56 9.53 4.16
C HIS A 211 27.04 8.48 5.17
N LEU A 212 26.26 7.43 5.42
CA LEU A 212 26.64 6.35 6.32
C LEU A 212 27.88 5.58 5.80
N LEU A 213 28.00 5.39 4.49
CA LEU A 213 29.16 4.74 3.89
C LEU A 213 30.46 5.55 4.04
N GLN A 214 30.36 6.88 4.20
CA GLN A 214 31.51 7.75 4.46
C GLN A 214 31.92 7.72 5.93
N ILE A 215 30.95 7.80 6.85
CA ILE A 215 31.23 7.91 8.29
C ILE A 215 31.65 6.59 8.93
N ILE A 216 31.08 5.45 8.50
CA ILE A 216 31.37 4.15 9.13
C ILE A 216 32.87 3.80 9.05
N PRO A 217 33.54 3.95 7.88
CA PRO A 217 35.00 3.76 7.80
C PRO A 217 35.80 4.79 8.60
N GLU A 218 35.41 6.07 8.58
CA GLU A 218 36.09 7.14 9.32
C GLU A 218 36.07 6.86 10.85
N ALA A 219 34.91 6.46 11.38
CA ALA A 219 34.75 6.08 12.78
C ALA A 219 35.50 4.80 13.17
N GLN A 220 35.78 3.91 12.21
CA GLN A 220 36.64 2.74 12.43
C GLN A 220 38.12 3.15 12.47
N THR A 221 38.55 4.05 11.59
CA THR A 221 39.94 4.54 11.58
C THR A 221 40.30 5.40 12.80
N GLU A 222 39.35 6.16 13.35
CA GLU A 222 39.59 6.96 14.57
C GLU A 222 39.65 6.10 15.84
N ASN A 223 38.87 5.01 15.92
CA ASN A 223 38.94 4.06 17.04
C ASN A 223 40.21 3.20 17.03
N ASP A 224 40.84 2.99 15.87
CA ASP A 224 42.16 2.34 15.79
C ASP A 224 43.31 3.26 16.26
N THR A 225 43.01 4.53 16.57
CA THR A 225 43.96 5.53 17.11
C THR A 225 43.70 5.82 18.59
N ILE A 226 43.23 4.83 19.37
CA ILE A 226 43.21 4.94 20.83
C ILE A 226 44.66 4.81 21.33
N ASP A 227 45.17 5.88 21.95
CA ASP A 227 46.47 5.91 22.61
C ASP A 227 46.55 4.79 23.68
N PRO A 228 47.52 3.85 23.59
CA PRO A 228 47.63 2.72 24.53
C PRO A 228 47.86 3.13 25.99
N VAL A 229 48.03 4.42 26.28
CA VAL A 229 48.22 4.96 27.64
C VAL A 229 46.97 4.79 28.53
N LEU A 230 45.76 4.59 27.98
CA LEU A 230 44.54 4.43 28.79
C LEU A 230 44.27 2.98 29.28
N LEU A 231 45.17 2.03 29.01
CA LEU A 231 45.06 0.63 29.47
C LEU A 231 45.93 0.31 30.70
N LEU A 232 46.27 1.28 31.55
CA LEU A 232 46.94 1.04 32.83
C LEU A 232 46.26 1.80 33.96
N ALA A 233 45.10 1.30 34.42
CA ALA A 233 44.52 1.77 35.69
C ALA A 233 43.60 0.74 36.37
N ASN A 234 43.73 -0.56 36.10
CA ASN A 234 42.96 -1.59 36.82
C ASN A 234 43.78 -2.89 37.07
N GLN A 235 45.04 -2.75 37.43
CA GLN A 235 45.79 -3.81 38.11
C GLN A 235 46.40 -3.20 39.36
N ASP A 236 45.61 -3.16 40.42
CA ASP A 236 46.06 -3.45 41.77
C ASP A 236 44.82 -3.62 42.65
N VAL A 237 44.96 -4.41 43.71
CA VAL A 237 43.96 -4.77 44.73
C VAL A 237 43.22 -6.10 44.43
N ASN A 238 43.90 -7.22 44.69
CA ASN A 238 43.60 -8.10 45.84
C ASN A 238 44.36 -9.43 45.72
N ASP A 239 45.56 -9.47 46.30
CA ASP A 239 46.11 -10.69 46.91
C ASP A 239 46.29 -10.40 48.41
N GLU A 240 46.12 -11.43 49.24
CA GLU A 240 46.15 -11.48 50.71
C GLU A 240 44.82 -11.27 51.45
N PHE A 241 44.13 -12.39 51.68
CA PHE A 241 43.65 -12.74 53.03
C PHE A 241 44.08 -14.18 53.35
N ASP A 242 44.90 -14.31 54.39
CA ASP A 242 45.32 -15.55 55.05
C ASP A 242 44.15 -16.27 55.78
N ASP A 243 44.40 -17.55 56.09
CA ASP A 243 43.64 -18.57 56.85
C ASP A 243 42.61 -18.11 57.91
#